data_AF-A0A1F9K482-F1
#
_entry.id   AF-A0A1F9K482-F1
#
_cell.length_a   1.000
_cell.length_b   1.000
_cell.length_c   1.000
_cell.angle_alpha   90.00
_cell.angle_beta   90.00
_cell.angle_gamma   90.00
#
_symmetry.space_group_name_H-M   'P 1'
#
loop_
_entity.id
_entity.type
_entity.pdbx_description
1 polymer ?
#
loop_
_entity_poly.entity_id
_entity_poly.type
_entity_poly.pdbx_seq_one_letter_code
_entity_poly.pdbx_strand_id
1 'polypeptide(L)'
;MDTLEKIMRELEKARQEIESLPIQEIFRGLVKDNTRNELIQKDVCQALAQGRRCLILSHWKEHCELLANGLAQSGKTPLVLCGTLGKKRRSAILKSIQDISPDKELLIIATGQYLGEGFDCPQVDTLFLAFPFSFNREAGSICGPSPEESAGQEYCDGI
;
A
#
# COMPACT_ATOMS: atom_id res chain seq x y z
N MET A 1 -8.09 38.94 -21.35
CA MET A 1 -9.34 38.42 -20.76
C MET A 1 -9.75 37.09 -21.40
N ASP A 2 -9.82 36.98 -22.73
CA ASP A 2 -10.31 35.78 -23.44
C ASP A 2 -9.55 34.46 -23.16
N THR A 3 -8.24 34.51 -22.89
CA THR A 3 -7.43 33.31 -22.61
C THR A 3 -7.74 32.70 -21.23
N LEU A 4 -8.03 33.53 -20.23
CA LEU A 4 -8.32 33.09 -18.86
C LEU A 4 -9.68 32.41 -18.77
N GLU A 5 -10.70 32.95 -19.45
CA GLU A 5 -12.02 32.33 -19.52
C GLU A 5 -11.99 30.98 -20.24
N LYS A 6 -11.21 30.87 -21.32
CA LYS A 6 -10.98 29.58 -22.00
C LYS A 6 -10.33 28.56 -21.07
N ILE A 7 -9.27 28.93 -20.35
CA ILE A 7 -8.60 28.01 -19.41
C ILE A 7 -9.56 27.56 -18.30
N MET A 8 -10.31 28.49 -17.70
CA MET A 8 -11.28 28.13 -16.65
C MET A 8 -12.35 27.17 -17.17
N ARG A 9 -12.89 27.41 -18.37
CA ARG A 9 -13.91 26.54 -18.96
C ARG A 9 -13.37 25.14 -19.29
N GLU A 10 -12.13 25.04 -19.76
CA GLU A 10 -11.47 23.74 -20.00
C GLU A 10 -11.21 22.98 -18.69
N LEU A 11 -10.72 23.66 -17.65
CA LEU A 11 -10.52 23.04 -16.33
C LEU A 11 -11.84 22.55 -15.72
N GLU A 12 -12.90 23.33 -15.85
CA GLU A 12 -14.22 23.01 -15.31
C GLU A 12 -14.86 21.82 -16.04
N LYS A 13 -14.67 21.74 -17.36
CA LYS A 13 -15.08 20.60 -18.18
C LYS A 13 -14.31 19.34 -17.81
N ALA A 14 -12.98 19.41 -17.69
CA ALA A 14 -12.16 18.28 -17.27
C ALA A 14 -12.54 17.79 -15.86
N ARG A 15 -12.87 18.70 -14.95
CA ARG A 15 -13.32 18.35 -13.59
C ARG A 15 -14.66 17.61 -13.61
N GLN A 16 -15.64 18.11 -14.37
CA GLN A 16 -16.94 17.45 -14.53
C GLN A 16 -16.82 16.06 -15.17
N GLU A 17 -15.92 15.93 -16.14
CA GLU A 17 -15.62 14.65 -16.76
C GLU A 17 -15.08 13.65 -15.73
N ILE A 18 -14.08 14.04 -14.94
CA ILE A 18 -13.51 13.21 -13.86
C ILE A 18 -14.57 12.84 -12.81
N GLU A 19 -15.42 13.79 -12.37
CA GLU A 19 -16.49 13.55 -11.40
C GLU A 19 -17.54 12.55 -11.91
N SER A 20 -17.72 12.46 -13.23
CA SER A 20 -18.68 11.54 -13.86
C SER A 20 -18.15 10.12 -14.07
N LEU A 21 -16.82 9.91 -13.99
CA LEU A 21 -16.22 8.60 -14.21
C LEU A 21 -16.48 7.65 -13.02
N PRO A 22 -16.71 6.36 -13.28
CA PRO A 22 -16.73 5.36 -12.22
C PRO A 22 -15.40 5.39 -11.46
N ILE A 23 -15.46 5.29 -10.12
CA ILE A 23 -14.26 5.33 -9.26
C ILE A 23 -13.18 4.31 -9.67
N GLN A 24 -13.59 3.16 -10.20
CA GLN A 24 -12.69 2.12 -10.72
C GLN A 24 -11.89 2.58 -11.94
N GLU A 25 -12.47 3.42 -12.80
CA GLU A 25 -11.78 3.99 -13.96
C GLU A 25 -10.79 5.07 -13.54
N ILE A 26 -11.16 5.89 -12.55
CA ILE A 26 -10.23 6.86 -11.93
C ILE A 26 -9.01 6.13 -11.37
N PHE A 27 -9.24 5.04 -10.63
CA PHE A 27 -8.15 4.21 -10.11
C PHE A 27 -7.29 3.56 -11.21
N ARG A 28 -7.90 3.17 -12.34
CA ARG A 28 -7.17 2.68 -13.53
C ARG A 28 -6.30 3.74 -14.16
N GLY A 29 -6.78 4.98 -14.23
CA GLY A 29 -6.00 6.13 -14.64
C GLY A 29 -4.76 6.30 -13.75
N LEU A 30 -4.94 6.29 -12.42
CA LEU A 30 -3.85 6.49 -11.46
C LEU A 30 -2.75 5.43 -11.54
N VAL A 31 -3.09 4.18 -11.88
CA VAL A 31 -2.11 3.10 -12.04
C VAL A 31 -1.26 3.27 -13.29
N LYS A 32 -1.84 3.86 -14.34
CA LYS A 32 -1.18 4.09 -15.63
C LYS A 32 -0.52 5.48 -15.75
N ASP A 33 -0.65 6.30 -14.71
CA ASP A 33 0.00 7.60 -14.64
C ASP A 33 1.52 7.43 -14.44
N ASN A 34 2.28 7.58 -15.52
CA ASN A 34 3.73 7.44 -15.51
C ASN A 34 4.40 8.48 -14.59
N THR A 35 3.93 9.73 -14.59
CA THR A 35 4.49 10.80 -13.74
C THR A 35 4.37 10.42 -12.28
N ARG A 36 3.19 9.92 -11.88
CA ARG A 36 2.96 9.43 -10.53
C ARG A 36 3.85 8.24 -10.19
N ASN A 37 3.97 7.28 -11.10
CA ASN A 37 4.78 6.09 -10.88
C ASN A 37 6.27 6.43 -10.75
N GLU A 38 6.77 7.39 -11.54
CA GLU A 38 8.14 7.91 -11.44
C GLU A 38 8.40 8.59 -10.09
N LEU A 39 7.45 9.38 -9.58
CA LEU A 39 7.55 9.99 -8.26
C LEU A 39 7.64 8.93 -7.16
N ILE A 40 6.77 7.91 -7.20
CA ILE A 40 6.81 6.79 -6.23
C ILE A 40 8.16 6.07 -6.29
N GLN A 41 8.65 5.77 -7.50
CA GLN A 41 9.93 5.09 -7.68
C GLN A 41 11.09 5.92 -7.14
N LYS A 42 11.07 7.24 -7.38
CA LYS A 42 12.08 8.17 -6.86
C LYS A 42 12.09 8.20 -5.33
N ASP A 43 10.93 8.31 -4.71
CA ASP A 43 10.82 8.37 -3.24
C ASP A 43 11.28 7.06 -2.61
N VAL A 44 10.94 5.92 -3.22
CA VAL A 44 11.43 4.59 -2.80
C VAL A 44 12.94 4.51 -2.94
N CYS A 45 13.51 4.91 -4.08
CA CYS A 45 14.95 4.91 -4.29
C CYS A 45 15.69 5.77 -3.26
N GLN A 46 15.11 6.92 -2.91
CA GLN A 46 15.65 7.81 -1.88
C GLN A 46 15.60 7.15 -0.49
N ALA A 47 14.48 6.53 -0.11
CA ALA A 47 14.37 5.82 1.16
C ALA A 47 15.39 4.68 1.26
N LEU A 48 15.52 3.87 0.20
CA LEU A 48 16.51 2.79 0.14
C LEU A 48 17.95 3.33 0.25
N ALA A 49 18.26 4.46 -0.38
CA ALA A 49 19.57 5.12 -0.28
C ALA A 49 19.87 5.62 1.15
N GLN A 50 18.84 5.85 1.97
CA GLN A 50 18.96 6.18 3.39
C GLN A 50 19.07 4.93 4.29
N GLY A 51 19.20 3.74 3.70
CA GLY A 51 19.28 2.47 4.43
C GLY A 51 17.93 1.96 4.94
N ARG A 52 16.81 2.54 4.47
CA ARG A 52 15.46 2.09 4.83
C ARG A 52 15.12 0.78 4.17
N ARG A 53 14.27 0.00 4.83
CA ARG A 53 13.76 -1.28 4.32
C ARG A 53 12.30 -1.10 3.97
N CYS A 54 12.00 -1.15 2.67
CA CYS A 54 10.78 -0.60 2.12
C CYS A 54 9.78 -1.69 1.73
N LEU A 55 8.50 -1.43 2.03
CA LEU A 55 7.36 -2.18 1.51
C LEU A 55 6.48 -1.24 0.69
N ILE A 56 6.16 -1.64 -0.54
CA ILE A 56 5.21 -0.95 -1.40
C ILE A 56 3.92 -1.77 -1.48
N LEU A 57 2.80 -1.12 -1.23
CA LEU A 57 1.47 -1.71 -1.38
C LEU A 57 0.69 -1.10 -2.52
N SER A 58 0.06 -1.98 -3.29
CA SER A 58 -0.92 -1.62 -4.31
C SER A 58 -2.12 -2.56 -4.24
N HIS A 59 -3.20 -2.24 -4.95
CA HIS A 59 -4.37 -3.12 -5.03
C HIS A 59 -4.29 -4.08 -6.24
N TRP A 60 -3.65 -3.66 -7.34
CA TRP A 60 -3.58 -4.46 -8.56
C TRP A 60 -2.20 -5.00 -8.84
N LYS A 61 -2.19 -6.23 -9.36
CA LYS A 61 -0.98 -6.93 -9.78
C LYS A 61 -0.23 -6.18 -10.89
N GLU A 62 -0.95 -5.65 -11.89
CA GLU A 62 -0.36 -4.86 -12.99
C GLU A 62 0.45 -3.68 -12.44
N HIS A 63 -0.08 -2.97 -11.45
CA HIS A 63 0.63 -1.85 -10.84
C HIS A 63 1.88 -2.30 -10.07
N CYS A 64 1.81 -3.43 -9.35
CA CYS A 64 3.01 -4.00 -8.73
C CYS A 64 4.09 -4.28 -9.75
N GLU A 65 3.73 -4.87 -10.90
CA GLU A 65 4.66 -5.24 -11.96
C GLU A 65 5.27 -3.99 -12.62
N LEU A 66 4.47 -2.95 -12.86
CA LEU A 66 4.95 -1.66 -13.36
C LEU A 66 5.99 -1.04 -12.42
N LEU A 67 5.70 -0.96 -11.13
CA LEU A 67 6.64 -0.42 -10.13
C LEU A 67 7.88 -1.30 -9.99
N ALA A 68 7.72 -2.62 -10.00
CA ALA A 68 8.84 -3.57 -9.93
C ALA A 68 9.79 -3.39 -11.12
N ASN A 69 9.25 -3.26 -12.32
CA ASN A 69 10.05 -3.07 -13.54
C ASN A 69 10.80 -1.73 -13.51
N GLY A 70 10.14 -0.64 -13.12
CA GLY A 70 10.80 0.68 -13.03
C GLY A 70 11.91 0.71 -11.97
N LEU A 71 11.68 0.08 -10.82
CA LEU A 71 12.69 -0.03 -9.76
C LEU A 71 13.85 -0.95 -10.18
N ALA A 72 13.57 -2.03 -10.92
CA ALA A 72 14.61 -2.90 -11.48
C ALA A 72 15.49 -2.17 -12.51
N GLN A 73 14.89 -1.33 -13.37
CA GLN A 73 15.63 -0.47 -14.30
C GLN A 73 16.50 0.56 -13.57
N SER A 74 16.11 0.95 -12.35
CA SER A 74 16.89 1.81 -11.45
C SER A 74 17.94 1.03 -10.63
N GLY A 75 18.17 -0.25 -10.93
CA GLY A 75 19.17 -1.10 -10.27
C GLY A 75 18.73 -1.70 -8.93
N LYS A 76 17.45 -1.61 -8.56
CA LYS A 76 16.90 -2.22 -7.34
C LYS A 76 16.47 -3.67 -7.59
N THR A 77 16.35 -4.46 -6.54
CA THR A 77 15.92 -5.88 -6.65
C THR A 77 14.64 -6.15 -5.84
N PRO A 78 13.46 -5.72 -6.33
CA PRO A 78 12.20 -5.88 -5.60
C PRO A 78 11.76 -7.35 -5.48
N LEU A 79 11.33 -7.75 -4.29
CA LEU A 79 10.65 -9.01 -4.03
C LEU A 79 9.14 -8.82 -4.24
N VAL A 80 8.58 -9.42 -5.29
CA VAL A 80 7.18 -9.20 -5.68
C VAL A 80 6.26 -10.29 -5.12
N LEU A 81 5.31 -9.86 -4.30
CA LEU A 81 4.25 -10.64 -3.65
C LEU A 81 2.86 -10.20 -4.16
N CYS A 82 2.59 -10.41 -5.46
CA CYS A 82 1.33 -9.99 -6.09
C CYS A 82 0.65 -11.14 -6.87
N GLY A 83 -0.70 -11.17 -6.88
CA GLY A 83 -1.51 -12.18 -7.58
C GLY A 83 -1.82 -13.43 -6.72
N THR A 84 -2.07 -14.58 -7.33
CA THR A 84 -2.22 -15.87 -6.63
C THR A 84 -0.86 -16.60 -6.55
N LEU A 85 -0.13 -16.39 -5.46
CA LEU A 85 1.05 -17.18 -5.16
C LEU A 85 0.64 -18.44 -4.40
N GLY A 86 1.00 -19.62 -4.92
CA GLY A 86 0.82 -20.86 -4.18
C GLY A 86 1.54 -20.81 -2.83
N LYS A 87 0.96 -21.43 -1.81
CA LYS A 87 1.44 -21.40 -0.40
C LYS A 87 2.96 -21.65 -0.28
N LYS A 88 3.49 -22.63 -1.01
CA LYS A 88 4.92 -22.96 -1.04
C LYS A 88 5.80 -21.79 -1.52
N ARG A 89 5.41 -21.12 -2.61
CA ARG A 89 6.16 -19.99 -3.18
C ARG A 89 6.09 -18.77 -2.27
N ARG A 90 4.92 -18.50 -1.69
CA ARG A 90 4.75 -17.45 -0.67
C ARG A 90 5.68 -17.71 0.52
N SER A 91 5.66 -18.91 1.09
CA SER A 91 6.53 -19.27 2.22
C SER A 91 8.02 -19.18 1.87
N ALA A 92 8.41 -19.57 0.66
CA ALA A 92 9.80 -19.45 0.22
C ALA A 92 10.25 -17.98 0.12
N ILE A 93 9.41 -17.09 -0.42
CA ILE A 93 9.73 -15.66 -0.50
C ILE A 93 9.78 -15.04 0.91
N LEU A 94 8.80 -15.33 1.77
CA LEU A 94 8.81 -14.85 3.17
C LEU A 94 10.03 -15.35 3.94
N LYS A 95 10.44 -16.60 3.73
CA LYS A 95 11.67 -17.13 4.32
C LYS A 95 12.90 -16.42 3.78
N SER A 96 12.96 -16.20 2.46
CA SER A 96 14.08 -15.44 1.86
C SER A 96 14.16 -14.02 2.40
N ILE A 97 13.02 -13.38 2.71
CA ILE A 97 12.98 -12.07 3.38
C ILE A 97 13.62 -12.18 4.77
N GLN A 98 13.20 -13.18 5.56
CA GLN A 98 13.73 -13.41 6.90
C GLN A 98 15.25 -13.64 6.90
N ASP A 99 15.78 -14.30 5.86
CA ASP A 99 17.21 -14.60 5.71
C ASP A 99 18.05 -13.41 5.20
N ILE A 100 17.44 -12.29 4.79
CA ILE A 100 18.18 -11.10 4.34
C ILE A 100 18.83 -10.39 5.52
N SER A 101 20.16 -10.32 5.49
CA SER A 101 20.98 -9.57 6.46
C SER A 101 20.45 -8.15 6.67
N PRO A 102 20.48 -7.62 7.91
CA PRO A 102 20.14 -6.22 8.21
C PRO A 102 20.84 -5.21 7.30
N ASP A 103 22.10 -5.49 6.93
CA ASP A 103 22.95 -4.60 6.12
C ASP A 103 22.63 -4.61 4.62
N LYS A 104 21.72 -5.51 4.19
CA LYS A 104 21.31 -5.59 2.79
C LYS A 104 20.00 -4.83 2.58
N GLU A 105 19.93 -4.19 1.41
CA GLU A 105 18.72 -3.53 0.94
C GLU A 105 17.55 -4.53 0.90
N LEU A 106 16.40 -4.14 1.46
CA LEU A 106 15.16 -4.88 1.39
C LEU A 106 14.08 -4.01 0.74
N LEU A 107 13.55 -4.51 -0.38
CA LEU A 107 12.45 -3.89 -1.11
C LEU A 107 11.40 -4.97 -1.42
N ILE A 108 10.20 -4.81 -0.89
CA ILE A 108 9.07 -5.71 -1.11
C ILE A 108 7.97 -4.95 -1.82
N ILE A 109 7.31 -5.58 -2.80
CA ILE A 109 6.13 -5.02 -3.47
C ILE A 109 5.01 -6.04 -3.35
N ALA A 110 3.88 -5.66 -2.76
CA ALA A 110 2.78 -6.59 -2.50
C ALA A 110 1.40 -6.02 -2.86
N THR A 111 0.47 -6.92 -3.19
CA THR A 111 -0.96 -6.57 -3.16
C THR A 111 -1.51 -6.67 -1.74
N GLY A 112 -2.43 -5.79 -1.34
CA GLY A 112 -2.98 -5.72 0.03
C GLY A 112 -3.53 -7.05 0.59
N GLN A 113 -4.01 -7.97 -0.24
CA GLN A 113 -4.42 -9.33 0.16
C GLN A 113 -3.32 -10.15 0.87
N TYR A 114 -2.05 -9.81 0.69
CA TYR A 114 -0.93 -10.47 1.37
C TYR A 114 -0.67 -9.96 2.78
N LEU A 115 -1.28 -8.82 3.16
CA LEU A 115 -1.19 -8.22 4.49
C LEU A 115 -2.34 -8.61 5.45
N GLY A 116 -3.14 -9.61 5.10
CA GLY A 116 -4.09 -10.22 6.03
C GLY A 116 -3.40 -10.89 7.23
N GLU A 117 -4.20 -11.40 8.17
CA GLU A 117 -3.75 -11.98 9.45
C GLU A 117 -2.50 -12.87 9.28
N GLY A 118 -1.38 -12.43 9.86
CA GLY A 118 -0.11 -13.17 9.86
C GLY A 118 0.98 -12.67 8.90
N PHE A 119 0.83 -11.52 8.22
CA PHE A 119 1.99 -10.84 7.63
C PHE A 119 2.79 -10.16 8.74
N ASP A 120 3.86 -10.82 9.18
CA ASP A 120 4.84 -10.26 10.10
C ASP A 120 6.17 -10.12 9.39
N CYS A 121 6.60 -8.87 9.20
CA CYS A 121 7.86 -8.53 8.56
C CYS A 121 8.50 -7.37 9.34
N PRO A 122 9.04 -7.63 10.55
CA PRO A 122 9.61 -6.59 11.42
C PRO A 122 10.84 -5.92 10.79
N GLN A 123 11.39 -6.53 9.75
CA GLN A 123 12.50 -6.00 8.98
C GLN A 123 12.12 -4.82 8.07
N VAL A 124 10.83 -4.54 7.86
CA VAL A 124 10.38 -3.38 7.09
C VAL A 124 10.15 -2.23 8.06
N ASP A 125 10.72 -1.08 7.77
CA ASP A 125 10.59 0.14 8.59
C ASP A 125 9.86 1.28 7.84
N THR A 126 9.64 1.13 6.54
CA THR A 126 9.09 2.16 5.67
C THR A 126 8.02 1.58 4.76
N LEU A 127 6.81 2.16 4.78
CA LEU A 127 5.65 1.72 4.01
C LEU A 127 5.22 2.78 2.98
N PHE A 128 5.09 2.36 1.72
CA PHE A 128 4.56 3.16 0.61
C PHE A 128 3.17 2.66 0.20
N LEU A 129 2.16 3.52 0.31
CA LEU A 129 0.80 3.24 -0.14
C LEU A 129 0.61 3.77 -1.57
N ALA A 130 0.92 2.92 -2.56
CA ALA A 130 0.89 3.28 -3.97
C ALA A 130 -0.51 3.23 -4.59
N PHE A 131 -1.55 2.91 -3.82
CA PHE A 131 -2.95 2.90 -4.27
C PHE A 131 -3.85 3.52 -3.21
N PRO A 132 -4.93 4.23 -3.58
CA PRO A 132 -5.92 4.73 -2.61
C PRO A 132 -6.56 3.56 -1.86
N PHE A 133 -6.11 3.33 -0.63
CA PHE A 133 -6.54 2.19 0.19
C PHE A 133 -7.67 2.61 1.14
N SER A 134 -8.80 1.91 1.07
CA SER A 134 -9.82 1.96 2.12
C SER A 134 -9.54 0.83 3.11
N PHE A 135 -9.04 1.16 4.30
CA PHE A 135 -8.81 0.18 5.35
C PHE A 135 -10.14 -0.14 6.04
N ASN A 136 -10.88 -1.12 5.51
CA ASN A 136 -12.03 -1.68 6.24
C ASN A 136 -11.49 -2.51 7.41
N ARG A 137 -11.42 -1.90 8.59
CA ARG A 137 -11.52 -2.66 9.84
C ARG A 137 -12.95 -3.15 9.93
N GLU A 138 -13.24 -4.34 9.41
CA GLU A 138 -14.26 -5.15 10.08
C GLU A 138 -13.62 -5.64 11.39
N ALA A 139 -13.54 -4.71 12.35
CA ALA A 139 -13.36 -5.01 13.75
C ALA A 139 -14.75 -5.38 14.28
N GLY A 140 -15.00 -6.67 14.45
CA GLY A 140 -16.25 -7.14 15.05
C GLY A 140 -16.19 -8.63 15.34
N SER A 141 -15.81 -8.96 16.58
CA SER A 141 -16.13 -10.23 17.28
C SER A 141 -15.06 -11.32 17.47
N ILE A 142 -13.76 -11.01 17.52
CA ILE A 142 -12.75 -12.00 18.04
C ILE A 142 -11.85 -11.45 19.16
N CYS A 143 -11.98 -10.17 19.54
CA CYS A 143 -11.35 -9.68 20.77
C CYS A 143 -12.44 -9.47 21.83
N GLY A 144 -12.49 -10.36 22.82
CA GLY A 144 -13.21 -10.09 24.06
C GLY A 144 -12.66 -8.85 24.77
N PRO A 145 -13.38 -8.28 25.75
CA PRO A 145 -12.97 -7.03 26.39
C PRO A 145 -11.56 -7.16 26.99
N SER A 146 -10.73 -6.15 26.74
CA SER A 146 -9.41 -5.97 27.34
C SER A 146 -9.53 -5.77 28.87
N PRO A 147 -8.60 -6.30 29.69
CA PRO A 147 -8.76 -6.35 31.16
C PRO A 147 -8.60 -5.01 31.92
N GLU A 148 -8.58 -3.85 31.25
CA GLU A 148 -8.33 -2.56 31.92
C GLU A 148 -9.57 -1.70 32.18
N GLU A 149 -10.79 -2.16 31.83
CA GLU A 149 -12.05 -1.52 32.25
C GLU A 149 -12.71 -2.27 33.42
N SER A 150 -11.93 -2.57 34.46
CA SER A 150 -12.46 -3.07 35.74
C SER A 150 -12.00 -2.20 36.90
N ALA A 151 -12.52 -0.97 36.94
CA ALA A 151 -12.53 -0.15 38.15
C ALA A 151 -13.78 0.74 38.15
N GLY A 152 -14.88 0.18 38.63
CA GLY A 152 -16.15 0.88 38.79
C GLY A 152 -17.23 -0.05 39.34
N GLN A 153 -16.90 -0.82 40.38
CA GLN A 153 -17.85 -1.66 41.08
C GLN A 153 -18.26 -0.94 42.37
N GLU A 154 -19.54 -0.58 42.47
CA GLU A 154 -20.40 -0.85 43.64
C GLU A 154 -21.75 -0.15 43.47
N TYR A 155 -22.82 -0.94 43.36
CA TYR A 155 -23.91 -0.87 44.33
C TYR A 155 -24.64 -2.21 44.37
N CYS A 156 -24.65 -2.78 45.57
CA CYS A 156 -25.37 -3.99 45.97
C CYS A 156 -26.85 -3.68 46.27
N ASP A 157 -27.57 -4.77 46.53
CA ASP A 157 -28.89 -4.90 47.15
C ASP A 157 -30.07 -4.80 46.16
N GLY A 158 -31.00 -5.74 46.10
CA GLY A 158 -31.45 -6.71 47.08
C GLY A 158 -32.98 -6.71 47.01
N ILE A 159 -33.57 -7.87 46.71
CA ILE A 159 -35.00 -8.19 46.47
C ILE A 159 -35.50 -7.91 45.04
#